data_AF-A0A976PH28-F1
#
_entry.id   AF-A0A976PH28-F1
#
_cell.length_a   1.000
_cell.length_b   1.000
_cell.length_c   1.000
_cell.angle_alpha   90.00
_cell.angle_beta   90.00
_cell.angle_gamma   90.00
#
_symmetry.space_group_name_H-M   'P 1'
#
loop_
_entity.id
_entity.type
_entity.pdbx_description
1 polymer ?
#
loop_
_entity_poly.entity_id
_entity_poly.type
_entity_poly.pdbx_seq_one_letter_code
_entity_poly.pdbx_strand_id
1 'polypeptide(L)'
;MVEFNDTSNLFQCGVNIKLNFEVALKSLGYTVGLYFAIKIFGPIIWEFLQENFFGKKNQRKNDLDAMIRSKEAMLRRGESKASGNAVTPGAGAGRRFKTKTEELYTLEFESLSKSGGDPEKKESAKKMIDLIGSGQWGEGPGFQEINKLVAGKIGREPELSVLSKHINSFLNREVALSLDRPELPSFEEVREALVVKILINILIEEAKNGDGPLIKKISSRHAVQPKSVINAVDYLVTSSAKGSVKDLIKKILTGTVPKVTQLSVVDIEKGSHILCMGADGKRFINSPTLMKMIEDQASLFESLTKLPPLKNKKDLNGALKLLGLGKNPEKEDVKKRYKKLAQLKHPDRLASKGLSPDMEKIASENFAVIQEAYHIILDHIDKE
;
A
#
# COMPACT_ATOMS: atom_id res chain seq x y z
N MET A 1 -69.97 53.05 32.62
CA MET A 1 -69.70 51.84 33.42
C MET A 1 -70.02 50.66 32.54
N VAL A 2 -69.09 49.70 32.45
CA VAL A 2 -69.27 48.33 31.92
C VAL A 2 -69.42 48.23 30.40
N GLU A 3 -68.77 47.36 29.63
CA GLU A 3 -67.59 46.48 29.72
C GLU A 3 -67.38 45.94 28.28
N PHE A 4 -66.16 45.47 27.99
CA PHE A 4 -65.72 44.34 27.14
C PHE A 4 -66.58 43.90 25.92
N ASN A 5 -66.03 43.50 24.77
CA ASN A 5 -64.97 42.51 24.58
C ASN A 5 -64.65 42.37 23.07
N ASP A 6 -63.74 41.46 22.75
CA ASP A 6 -63.57 40.81 21.43
C ASP A 6 -62.86 41.57 20.31
N THR A 7 -61.53 41.52 20.34
CA THR A 7 -60.75 41.36 19.08
C THR A 7 -59.40 40.66 19.27
N SER A 8 -58.86 40.59 20.49
CA SER A 8 -57.52 40.05 20.75
C SER A 8 -57.42 38.51 20.78
N ASN A 9 -58.51 37.78 21.05
CA ASN A 9 -58.48 36.31 21.13
C ASN A 9 -58.54 35.58 19.77
N LEU A 10 -59.05 36.22 18.71
CA LEU A 10 -59.17 35.60 17.39
C LEU A 10 -57.82 35.51 16.65
N PHE A 11 -56.90 36.47 16.87
CA PHE A 11 -55.58 36.45 16.25
C PHE A 11 -54.62 35.43 16.90
N GLN A 12 -54.69 35.22 18.22
CA GLN A 12 -53.86 34.20 18.87
C GLN A 12 -54.30 32.76 18.57
N CYS A 13 -55.60 32.53 18.35
CA CYS A 13 -56.11 31.20 18.00
C CYS A 13 -55.70 30.80 16.57
N GLY A 14 -55.76 31.73 15.60
CA GLY A 14 -55.37 31.47 14.20
C GLY A 14 -53.88 31.17 14.00
N VAL A 15 -53.00 31.78 14.80
CA VAL A 15 -51.54 31.55 14.73
C VAL A 15 -51.16 30.22 15.38
N ASN A 16 -51.74 29.86 16.53
CA ASN A 16 -51.49 28.57 17.18
C ASN A 16 -52.01 27.37 16.38
N ILE A 17 -53.15 27.51 15.69
CA ILE A 17 -53.68 26.45 14.81
C ILE A 17 -52.78 26.24 13.59
N LYS A 18 -52.26 27.31 12.97
CA LYS A 18 -51.31 27.19 11.85
C LYS A 18 -49.99 26.54 12.29
N LEU A 19 -49.45 26.91 13.45
CA LEU A 19 -48.20 26.33 13.96
C LEU A 19 -48.35 24.83 14.28
N ASN A 20 -49.45 24.44 14.93
CA ASN A 20 -49.71 23.02 15.23
C ASN A 20 -49.98 22.20 13.97
N PHE A 21 -50.64 22.77 12.96
CA PHE A 21 -50.90 22.06 11.70
C PHE A 21 -49.61 21.82 10.90
N GLU A 22 -48.69 22.79 10.89
CA GLU A 22 -47.40 22.65 10.19
C GLU A 22 -46.47 21.64 10.90
N VAL A 23 -46.48 21.61 12.23
CA VAL A 23 -45.74 20.60 13.02
C VAL A 23 -46.37 19.22 12.85
N ALA A 24 -47.70 19.11 12.82
CA ALA A 24 -48.39 17.85 12.56
C ALA A 24 -48.08 17.31 11.14
N LEU A 25 -48.11 18.16 10.11
CA LEU A 25 -47.75 17.80 8.73
C LEU A 25 -46.28 17.35 8.60
N LYS A 26 -45.34 18.03 9.27
CA LYS A 26 -43.94 17.61 9.30
C LYS A 26 -43.77 16.27 10.02
N SER A 27 -44.44 16.06 11.16
CA SER A 27 -44.38 14.80 11.91
C SER A 27 -44.94 13.62 11.11
N LEU A 28 -46.00 13.85 10.32
CA LEU A 28 -46.60 12.84 9.45
C LEU A 28 -45.70 12.54 8.24
N GLY A 29 -45.02 13.55 7.71
CA GLY A 29 -43.97 13.38 6.71
C GLY A 29 -42.79 12.56 7.22
N TYR A 30 -42.38 12.76 8.47
CA TYR A 30 -41.31 11.97 9.10
C TYR A 30 -41.71 10.52 9.35
N THR A 31 -42.94 10.25 9.78
CA THR A 31 -43.39 8.86 10.01
C THR A 31 -43.54 8.10 8.71
N VAL A 32 -44.08 8.73 7.66
CA VAL A 32 -44.16 8.14 6.33
C VAL A 32 -42.75 7.96 5.73
N GLY A 33 -41.88 8.96 5.87
CA GLY A 33 -40.49 8.88 5.42
C GLY A 33 -39.69 7.79 6.12
N LEU A 34 -39.86 7.62 7.43
CA LEU A 34 -39.23 6.56 8.22
C LEU A 34 -39.76 5.18 7.82
N TYR A 35 -41.06 5.06 7.56
CA TYR A 35 -41.65 3.81 7.06
C TYR A 35 -41.10 3.43 5.67
N PHE A 36 -40.96 4.40 4.76
CA PHE A 36 -40.32 4.16 3.46
C PHE A 36 -38.84 3.84 3.59
N ALA A 37 -38.11 4.50 4.49
CA ALA A 37 -36.72 4.19 4.76
C ALA A 37 -36.55 2.76 5.30
N ILE A 38 -37.39 2.34 6.24
CA ILE A 38 -37.39 0.96 6.76
C ILE A 38 -37.82 -0.04 5.67
N LYS A 39 -38.75 0.31 4.78
CA LYS A 39 -39.20 -0.61 3.73
C LYS A 39 -38.19 -0.75 2.58
N ILE A 40 -37.45 0.32 2.26
CA ILE A 40 -36.43 0.34 1.20
C ILE A 40 -35.10 -0.19 1.72
N PHE A 41 -34.66 0.28 2.89
CA PHE A 41 -33.37 -0.09 3.46
C PHE A 41 -33.44 -1.26 4.42
N GLY A 42 -34.62 -1.65 4.91
CA GLY A 42 -34.78 -2.83 5.78
C GLY A 42 -34.23 -4.11 5.17
N PRO A 43 -34.54 -4.45 3.90
CA PRO A 43 -33.96 -5.63 3.25
C PRO A 43 -32.43 -5.55 3.11
N ILE A 44 -31.90 -4.38 2.77
CA ILE A 44 -30.46 -4.13 2.60
C ILE A 44 -29.73 -4.21 3.95
N ILE A 45 -30.29 -3.61 4.99
CA ILE A 45 -29.74 -3.66 6.35
C ILE A 45 -29.86 -5.07 6.92
N TRP A 46 -30.94 -5.80 6.61
CA TRP A 46 -31.13 -7.19 7.03
C TRP A 46 -30.13 -8.14 6.34
N GLU A 47 -29.88 -7.98 5.04
CA GLU A 47 -28.82 -8.71 4.32
C GLU A 47 -27.43 -8.38 4.88
N PHE A 48 -27.14 -7.09 5.11
CA PHE A 48 -25.86 -6.63 5.67
C PHE A 48 -25.63 -7.10 7.12
N LEU A 49 -26.67 -7.17 7.96
CA LEU A 49 -26.57 -7.70 9.32
C LEU A 49 -26.39 -9.22 9.32
N GLN A 50 -27.04 -9.92 8.40
CA GLN A 50 -26.92 -11.38 8.27
C GLN A 50 -25.50 -11.78 7.85
N GLU A 51 -24.86 -11.00 6.95
CA GLU A 51 -23.47 -11.22 6.50
C GLU A 51 -22.42 -10.87 7.56
N ASN A 52 -22.61 -9.82 8.35
CA ASN A 52 -21.60 -9.36 9.31
C ASN A 52 -21.75 -9.90 10.74
N PHE A 53 -22.94 -10.33 11.18
CA PHE A 53 -23.18 -10.78 12.58
C PHE A 53 -23.67 -12.22 12.73
N PHE A 54 -24.39 -12.80 11.76
CA PHE A 54 -24.92 -14.17 11.86
C PHE A 54 -24.26 -15.13 10.84
N GLY A 55 -22.94 -15.08 10.73
CA GLY A 55 -22.16 -15.97 9.88
C GLY A 55 -21.72 -17.26 10.57
N LYS A 56 -22.58 -18.30 10.61
CA LYS A 56 -22.15 -19.71 10.78
C LYS A 56 -23.27 -20.70 10.46
N LYS A 57 -23.56 -20.91 9.17
CA LYS A 57 -24.07 -22.23 8.68
C LYS A 57 -24.10 -22.44 7.15
N ASN A 58 -24.03 -21.41 6.31
CA ASN A 58 -24.25 -21.57 4.86
C ASN A 58 -23.01 -21.55 3.93
N GLN A 59 -21.80 -21.37 4.45
CA GLN A 59 -20.58 -21.28 3.62
C GLN A 59 -20.27 -22.60 2.86
N ARG A 60 -20.55 -23.77 3.46
CA ARG A 60 -20.29 -25.08 2.82
C ARG A 60 -21.18 -25.36 1.60
N LYS A 61 -22.39 -24.79 1.53
CA LYS A 61 -23.30 -25.02 0.39
C LYS A 61 -22.94 -24.14 -0.80
N ASN A 62 -22.61 -22.87 -0.55
CA ASN A 62 -22.24 -21.94 -1.62
C ASN A 62 -20.90 -22.33 -2.28
N ASP A 63 -19.92 -22.82 -1.51
CA ASP A 63 -18.65 -23.30 -2.05
C ASP A 63 -18.81 -24.61 -2.83
N LEU A 64 -19.71 -25.50 -2.38
CA LEU A 64 -20.01 -26.74 -3.09
C LEU A 64 -20.79 -26.47 -4.39
N ASP A 65 -21.76 -25.57 -4.37
CA ASP A 65 -22.55 -25.17 -5.55
C ASP A 65 -21.71 -24.40 -6.58
N ALA A 66 -20.74 -23.58 -6.14
CA ALA A 66 -19.79 -22.93 -7.03
C ALA A 66 -18.84 -23.95 -7.70
N MET A 67 -18.41 -24.95 -6.95
CA MET A 67 -17.54 -26.04 -7.43
C MET A 67 -18.30 -27.01 -8.36
N ILE A 68 -19.58 -27.28 -8.07
CA ILE A 68 -20.48 -28.07 -8.93
C ILE A 68 -20.74 -27.32 -10.24
N ARG A 69 -21.06 -26.02 -10.21
CA ARG A 69 -21.26 -25.24 -11.45
C ARG A 69 -20.00 -25.16 -12.30
N SER A 70 -18.82 -25.06 -11.68
CA SER A 70 -17.54 -25.10 -12.39
C SER A 70 -17.29 -26.47 -13.04
N LYS A 71 -17.59 -27.58 -12.34
CA LYS A 71 -17.51 -28.94 -12.90
C LYS A 71 -18.58 -29.24 -13.95
N GLU A 72 -19.81 -28.79 -13.78
CA GLU A 72 -20.91 -28.96 -14.75
C GLU A 72 -20.64 -28.16 -16.03
N ALA A 73 -20.05 -26.97 -15.93
CA ALA A 73 -19.60 -26.21 -17.09
C ALA A 73 -18.45 -26.90 -17.84
N MET A 74 -17.58 -27.65 -17.14
CA MET A 74 -16.56 -28.49 -17.75
C MET A 74 -17.15 -29.74 -18.45
N LEU A 75 -18.15 -30.40 -17.84
CA LEU A 75 -18.76 -31.63 -18.36
C LEU A 75 -19.71 -31.34 -19.54
N ARG A 76 -20.54 -30.29 -19.47
CA ARG A 76 -21.40 -29.87 -20.60
C ARG A 76 -20.61 -29.48 -21.85
N ARG A 77 -19.36 -29.03 -21.69
CA ARG A 77 -18.46 -28.72 -22.81
C ARG A 77 -17.71 -29.95 -23.34
N GLY A 78 -17.64 -31.03 -22.54
CA GLY A 78 -17.04 -32.31 -22.91
C GLY A 78 -18.03 -33.29 -23.58
N GLU A 79 -19.32 -33.24 -23.24
CA GLU A 79 -20.33 -34.19 -23.74
C GLU A 79 -20.83 -33.88 -25.17
N SER A 80 -20.56 -32.70 -25.72
CA SER A 80 -20.91 -32.35 -27.11
C SER A 80 -20.05 -33.06 -28.18
N LYS A 81 -19.08 -33.91 -27.79
CA LYS A 81 -18.19 -34.64 -28.72
C LYS A 81 -18.29 -36.16 -28.59
N ALA A 82 -19.51 -36.69 -28.46
CA ALA A 82 -19.80 -38.10 -28.67
C ALA A 82 -20.52 -38.32 -30.02
N SER A 83 -19.85 -38.02 -31.13
CA SER A 83 -20.14 -38.66 -32.44
C SER A 83 -19.05 -38.32 -33.46
N GLY A 84 -18.44 -39.36 -34.04
CA GLY A 84 -17.86 -39.31 -35.39
C GLY A 84 -16.39 -38.92 -35.52
N ASN A 85 -15.59 -39.97 -35.74
CA ASN A 85 -14.35 -40.05 -36.53
C ASN A 85 -13.07 -39.33 -36.08
N ALA A 86 -12.02 -40.15 -36.04
CA ALA A 86 -10.64 -39.82 -35.79
C ALA A 86 -10.10 -38.82 -36.83
N VAL A 87 -9.67 -37.66 -36.34
CA VAL A 87 -8.74 -36.75 -37.02
C VAL A 87 -7.78 -36.19 -35.96
N THR A 88 -6.51 -36.12 -36.35
CA THR A 88 -5.32 -35.65 -35.63
C THR A 88 -5.53 -34.49 -34.64
N PRO A 89 -4.78 -34.45 -33.52
CA PRO A 89 -4.94 -33.42 -32.51
C PRO A 89 -4.28 -32.12 -32.97
N GLY A 90 -5.04 -31.30 -33.71
CA GLY A 90 -4.71 -29.91 -34.04
C GLY A 90 -5.30 -28.95 -33.00
N ALA A 91 -4.40 -28.21 -32.35
CA ALA A 91 -4.52 -26.85 -31.82
C ALA A 91 -5.91 -26.32 -31.39
N GLY A 92 -6.05 -25.96 -30.10
CA GLY A 92 -7.11 -25.03 -29.68
C GLY A 92 -7.73 -25.24 -28.30
N ALA A 93 -6.98 -25.65 -27.28
CA ALA A 93 -7.33 -25.43 -25.88
C ALA A 93 -6.04 -25.56 -25.06
N GLY A 94 -5.43 -24.43 -24.70
CA GLY A 94 -4.15 -24.43 -24.00
C GLY A 94 -4.24 -25.19 -22.68
N ARG A 95 -3.56 -26.34 -22.59
CA ARG A 95 -3.28 -26.98 -21.30
C ARG A 95 -2.44 -26.00 -20.50
N ARG A 96 -2.95 -25.53 -19.35
CA ARG A 96 -2.15 -24.80 -18.38
C ARG A 96 -0.98 -25.72 -17.97
N PHE A 97 0.25 -25.29 -18.19
CA PHE A 97 1.39 -25.98 -17.60
C PHE A 97 1.29 -25.84 -16.08
N LYS A 98 1.20 -26.97 -15.38
CA LYS A 98 1.20 -27.01 -13.92
C LYS A 98 2.56 -26.51 -13.45
N THR A 99 2.60 -25.47 -12.61
CA THR A 99 3.88 -24.93 -12.10
C THR A 99 4.43 -25.88 -11.03
N LYS A 100 5.76 -25.87 -10.80
CA LYS A 100 6.35 -26.67 -9.71
C LYS A 100 5.78 -26.26 -8.36
N THR A 101 5.51 -24.96 -8.20
CA THR A 101 4.82 -24.41 -7.02
C THR A 101 3.48 -25.12 -6.80
N GLU A 102 2.62 -25.20 -7.82
CA GLU A 102 1.32 -25.87 -7.72
C GLU A 102 1.44 -27.36 -7.37
N GLU A 103 2.40 -28.04 -7.98
CA GLU A 103 2.68 -29.45 -7.70
C GLU A 103 3.07 -29.68 -6.23
N LEU A 104 4.01 -28.90 -5.70
CA LEU A 104 4.51 -29.06 -4.34
C LEU A 104 3.43 -28.78 -3.28
N TYR A 105 2.63 -27.73 -3.44
CA TYR A 105 1.50 -27.48 -2.51
C TYR A 105 0.41 -28.55 -2.63
N THR A 106 0.17 -29.10 -3.84
CA THR A 106 -0.76 -30.22 -4.00
C THR A 106 -0.28 -31.44 -3.22
N LEU A 107 1.01 -31.79 -3.35
CA LEU A 107 1.61 -32.92 -2.64
C LEU A 107 1.60 -32.72 -1.12
N GLU A 108 1.91 -31.51 -0.64
CA GLU A 108 1.82 -31.17 0.78
C GLU A 108 0.39 -31.36 1.31
N PHE A 109 -0.62 -30.80 0.61
CA PHE A 109 -2.02 -30.95 0.99
C PHE A 109 -2.50 -32.41 1.01
N GLU A 110 -2.12 -33.21 0.01
CA GLU A 110 -2.45 -34.63 -0.04
C GLU A 110 -1.80 -35.42 1.09
N SER A 111 -0.53 -35.13 1.38
CA SER A 111 0.20 -35.80 2.46
C SER A 111 -0.44 -35.51 3.82
N LEU A 112 -0.75 -34.25 4.12
CA LEU A 112 -1.39 -33.80 5.35
C LEU A 112 -2.81 -34.38 5.50
N SER A 113 -3.52 -34.55 4.38
CA SER A 113 -4.85 -35.15 4.37
C SER A 113 -4.86 -36.64 4.70
N LYS A 114 -3.79 -37.36 4.34
CA LYS A 114 -3.64 -38.81 4.61
C LYS A 114 -3.07 -39.08 6.00
N SER A 115 -2.13 -38.26 6.48
CA SER A 115 -1.43 -38.48 7.75
C SER A 115 -2.12 -37.90 8.98
N GLY A 116 -3.21 -37.14 8.82
CA GLY A 116 -3.83 -36.41 9.92
C GLY A 116 -2.93 -35.29 10.45
N GLY A 117 -2.17 -34.65 9.55
CA GLY A 117 -1.20 -33.61 9.89
C GLY A 117 -1.83 -32.31 10.41
N ASP A 118 -0.96 -31.33 10.67
CA ASP A 118 -1.32 -30.02 11.22
C ASP A 118 -2.47 -29.35 10.42
N PRO A 119 -3.63 -29.07 11.06
CA PRO A 119 -4.78 -28.49 10.38
C PRO A 119 -4.51 -27.10 9.83
N GLU A 120 -3.63 -26.31 10.45
CA GLU A 120 -3.28 -24.97 9.98
C GLU A 120 -2.45 -25.06 8.69
N LYS A 121 -1.46 -25.93 8.64
CA LYS A 121 -0.65 -26.19 7.43
C LYS A 121 -1.52 -26.72 6.28
N LYS A 122 -2.48 -27.60 6.59
CA LYS A 122 -3.42 -28.13 5.60
C LYS A 122 -4.28 -27.04 5.00
N GLU A 123 -4.84 -26.16 5.82
CA GLU A 123 -5.67 -25.05 5.35
C GLU A 123 -4.83 -24.04 4.55
N SER A 124 -3.61 -23.74 5.01
CA SER A 124 -2.64 -22.92 4.28
C SER A 124 -2.34 -23.47 2.88
N ALA A 125 -2.01 -24.77 2.76
CA ALA A 125 -1.75 -25.41 1.47
C ALA A 125 -2.99 -25.37 0.55
N LYS A 126 -4.19 -25.57 1.11
CA LYS A 126 -5.45 -25.44 0.36
C LYS A 126 -5.63 -24.03 -0.21
N LYS A 127 -5.49 -22.99 0.63
CA LYS A 127 -5.60 -21.59 0.19
C LYS A 127 -4.58 -21.25 -0.89
N MET A 128 -3.38 -21.83 -0.82
CA MET A 128 -2.37 -21.63 -1.87
C MET A 128 -2.76 -22.29 -3.19
N ILE A 129 -3.30 -23.51 -3.16
CA ILE A 129 -3.84 -24.18 -4.36
C ILE A 129 -4.99 -23.34 -4.96
N ASP A 130 -5.90 -22.84 -4.13
CA ASP A 130 -7.02 -22.01 -4.55
C ASP A 130 -6.51 -20.69 -5.19
N LEU A 131 -5.51 -20.03 -4.58
CA LEU A 131 -4.88 -18.82 -5.12
C LEU A 131 -4.25 -19.08 -6.49
N ILE A 132 -3.51 -20.19 -6.65
CA ILE A 132 -2.91 -20.58 -7.93
C ILE A 132 -4.01 -20.88 -8.96
N GLY A 133 -5.05 -21.63 -8.58
CA GLY A 133 -6.20 -21.94 -9.42
C GLY A 133 -6.88 -20.67 -9.95
N SER A 134 -7.17 -19.73 -9.05
CA SER A 134 -7.77 -18.42 -9.32
C SER A 134 -6.93 -17.51 -10.22
N GLY A 135 -5.61 -17.71 -10.29
CA GLY A 135 -4.72 -16.89 -11.12
C GLY A 135 -5.09 -16.83 -12.61
N GLN A 136 -5.78 -17.85 -13.14
CA GLN A 136 -6.28 -17.83 -14.52
C GLN A 136 -7.36 -16.79 -14.77
N TRP A 137 -8.16 -16.49 -13.75
CA TRP A 137 -9.32 -15.61 -13.86
C TRP A 137 -9.06 -14.24 -13.23
N GLY A 138 -7.98 -14.10 -12.45
CA GLY A 138 -7.65 -12.85 -11.75
C GLY A 138 -8.60 -12.55 -10.59
N GLU A 139 -9.37 -13.55 -10.14
CA GLU A 139 -10.43 -13.39 -9.15
C GLU A 139 -10.50 -14.62 -8.23
N GLY A 140 -10.80 -14.38 -6.94
CA GLY A 140 -10.95 -15.40 -5.91
C GLY A 140 -10.72 -14.86 -4.50
N PRO A 141 -10.94 -15.68 -3.45
CA PRO A 141 -10.82 -15.24 -2.06
C PRO A 141 -9.43 -14.66 -1.73
N GLY A 142 -8.36 -15.32 -2.17
CA GLY A 142 -6.99 -14.82 -1.97
C GLY A 142 -6.70 -13.51 -2.71
N PHE A 143 -7.26 -13.33 -3.92
CA PHE A 143 -7.14 -12.08 -4.66
C PHE A 143 -7.86 -10.93 -3.96
N GLN A 144 -9.08 -11.16 -3.48
CA GLN A 144 -9.87 -10.18 -2.72
C GLN A 144 -9.16 -9.79 -1.42
N GLU A 145 -8.57 -10.77 -0.72
CA GLU A 145 -7.81 -10.53 0.51
C GLU A 145 -6.58 -9.65 0.25
N ILE A 146 -5.77 -10.00 -0.76
CA ILE A 146 -4.59 -9.21 -1.16
C ILE A 146 -5.02 -7.80 -1.60
N ASN A 147 -6.09 -7.69 -2.40
CA ASN A 147 -6.62 -6.40 -2.86
C ASN A 147 -6.98 -5.49 -1.69
N LYS A 148 -7.72 -6.01 -0.70
CA LYS A 148 -8.11 -5.28 0.51
C LYS A 148 -6.90 -4.81 1.31
N LEU A 149 -5.88 -5.66 1.47
CA LEU A 149 -4.64 -5.32 2.16
C LEU A 149 -3.88 -4.21 1.43
N VAL A 150 -3.69 -4.33 0.11
CA VAL A 150 -3.03 -3.29 -0.70
C VAL A 150 -3.81 -1.98 -0.63
N ALA A 151 -5.13 -2.02 -0.80
CA ALA A 151 -6.00 -0.86 -0.76
C ALA A 151 -5.89 -0.12 0.57
N GLY A 152 -5.85 -0.84 1.70
CA GLY A 152 -5.63 -0.26 3.02
C GLY A 152 -4.27 0.44 3.17
N LYS A 153 -3.23 -0.01 2.46
CA LYS A 153 -1.90 0.62 2.49
C LYS A 153 -1.82 1.85 1.59
N ILE A 154 -2.37 1.80 0.38
CA ILE A 154 -2.29 2.91 -0.58
C ILE A 154 -3.41 3.95 -0.42
N GLY A 155 -4.51 3.60 0.25
CA GLY A 155 -5.67 4.48 0.46
C GLY A 155 -6.63 4.58 -0.74
N ARG A 156 -6.52 3.65 -1.69
CA ARG A 156 -7.38 3.52 -2.89
C ARG A 156 -7.39 2.08 -3.36
N GLU A 157 -8.37 1.67 -4.14
CA GLU A 157 -8.33 0.35 -4.77
C GLU A 157 -7.34 0.34 -5.94
N PRO A 158 -6.42 -0.64 -6.00
CA PRO A 158 -5.58 -0.84 -7.19
C PRO A 158 -6.41 -1.40 -8.35
N GLU A 159 -5.97 -1.15 -9.57
CA GLU A 159 -6.61 -1.71 -10.76
C GLU A 159 -6.45 -3.25 -10.77
N LEU A 160 -7.54 -3.97 -11.01
CA LEU A 160 -7.56 -5.45 -11.01
C LEU A 160 -6.58 -6.05 -12.03
N SER A 161 -6.35 -5.37 -13.16
CA SER A 161 -5.40 -5.78 -14.19
C SER A 161 -3.95 -5.76 -13.66
N VAL A 162 -3.60 -4.71 -12.90
CA VAL A 162 -2.29 -4.53 -12.26
C VAL A 162 -2.08 -5.57 -11.17
N LEU A 163 -3.11 -5.77 -10.33
CA LEU A 163 -3.09 -6.80 -9.28
C LEU A 163 -2.85 -8.19 -9.87
N SER A 164 -3.65 -8.56 -10.87
CA SER A 164 -3.59 -9.88 -11.51
C SER A 164 -2.26 -10.12 -12.21
N LYS A 165 -1.73 -9.11 -12.91
CA LYS A 165 -0.42 -9.19 -13.56
C LYS A 165 0.68 -9.52 -12.55
N HIS A 166 0.71 -8.86 -11.40
CA HIS A 166 1.76 -9.05 -10.40
C HIS A 166 1.62 -10.35 -9.61
N ILE A 167 0.40 -10.76 -9.27
CA ILE A 167 0.15 -12.06 -8.64
C ILE A 167 0.56 -13.19 -9.60
N ASN A 168 0.13 -13.13 -10.85
CA ASN A 168 0.48 -14.16 -11.84
C ASN A 168 1.99 -14.18 -12.13
N SER A 169 2.65 -13.02 -12.23
CA SER A 169 4.11 -12.96 -12.39
C SER A 169 4.83 -13.60 -11.20
N PHE A 170 4.38 -13.36 -9.97
CA PHE A 170 4.95 -13.96 -8.77
C PHE A 170 4.78 -15.49 -8.74
N LEU A 171 3.58 -15.98 -9.05
CA LEU A 171 3.27 -17.42 -9.03
C LEU A 171 3.96 -18.18 -10.17
N ASN A 172 3.94 -17.63 -11.39
CA ASN A 172 4.52 -18.27 -12.58
C ASN A 172 6.05 -18.27 -12.58
N ARG A 173 6.68 -17.32 -11.87
CA ARG A 173 8.14 -17.26 -11.73
C ARG A 173 8.66 -18.04 -10.52
N GLU A 174 7.81 -18.83 -9.88
CA GLU A 174 8.17 -19.71 -8.76
C GLU A 174 8.84 -18.95 -7.59
N VAL A 175 8.48 -17.68 -7.39
CA VAL A 175 9.06 -16.82 -6.34
C VAL A 175 8.77 -17.39 -4.95
N ALA A 176 7.64 -18.07 -4.78
CA ALA A 176 7.33 -18.80 -3.54
C ALA A 176 8.40 -19.87 -3.19
N LEU A 177 9.08 -20.42 -4.19
CA LEU A 177 10.12 -21.44 -4.02
C LEU A 177 11.54 -20.88 -3.99
N SER A 178 11.70 -19.55 -4.07
CA SER A 178 13.03 -18.92 -4.10
C SER A 178 13.66 -18.73 -2.72
N LEU A 179 12.97 -19.11 -1.64
CA LEU A 179 13.51 -19.04 -0.29
C LEU A 179 14.53 -20.16 -0.05
N ASP A 180 15.64 -19.84 0.62
CA ASP A 180 16.69 -20.80 1.00
C ASP A 180 16.29 -21.59 2.25
N ARG A 181 15.23 -22.40 2.12
CA ARG A 181 14.75 -23.30 3.16
C ARG A 181 13.98 -24.50 2.58
N PRO A 182 13.93 -25.64 3.28
CA PRO A 182 13.25 -26.84 2.78
C PRO A 182 11.72 -26.76 2.86
N GLU A 183 11.18 -25.95 3.77
CA GLU A 183 9.74 -25.84 4.02
C GLU A 183 9.07 -24.82 3.09
N LEU A 184 7.91 -25.22 2.55
CA LEU A 184 7.07 -24.33 1.74
C LEU A 184 6.57 -23.15 2.59
N PRO A 185 6.49 -21.93 2.02
CA PRO A 185 5.89 -20.80 2.73
C PRO A 185 4.41 -20.98 2.96
N SER A 186 3.93 -20.50 4.11
CA SER A 186 2.50 -20.49 4.37
C SER A 186 1.78 -19.53 3.42
N PHE A 187 0.47 -19.71 3.27
CA PHE A 187 -0.37 -18.77 2.53
C PHE A 187 -0.20 -17.34 3.06
N GLU A 188 -0.11 -17.16 4.38
CA GLU A 188 0.11 -15.86 5.02
C GLU A 188 1.45 -15.24 4.62
N GLU A 189 2.54 -16.01 4.59
CA GLU A 189 3.85 -15.55 4.12
C GLU A 189 3.81 -15.14 2.64
N VAL A 190 3.20 -15.96 1.78
CA VAL A 190 3.05 -15.66 0.35
C VAL A 190 2.16 -14.44 0.14
N ARG A 191 1.07 -14.30 0.90
CA ARG A 191 0.15 -13.16 0.83
C ARG A 191 0.87 -11.86 1.18
N GLU A 192 1.63 -11.83 2.28
CA GLU A 192 2.43 -10.65 2.65
C GLU A 192 3.49 -10.31 1.59
N ALA A 193 4.16 -11.33 1.04
CA ALA A 193 5.12 -11.15 -0.05
C ALA A 193 4.48 -10.56 -1.30
N LEU A 194 3.26 -11.00 -1.66
CA LEU A 194 2.49 -10.47 -2.77
C LEU A 194 2.08 -9.01 -2.54
N VAL A 195 1.62 -8.67 -1.34
CA VAL A 195 1.33 -7.28 -0.97
C VAL A 195 2.58 -6.41 -1.14
N VAL A 196 3.74 -6.86 -0.62
CA VAL A 196 5.02 -6.16 -0.77
C VAL A 196 5.40 -6.01 -2.24
N LYS A 197 5.30 -7.07 -3.04
CA LYS A 197 5.57 -7.06 -4.48
C LYS A 197 4.72 -6.03 -5.20
N ILE A 198 3.43 -5.96 -4.90
CA ILE A 198 2.50 -5.01 -5.52
C ILE A 198 2.87 -3.57 -5.10
N LEU A 199 3.14 -3.33 -3.82
CA LEU A 199 3.57 -2.01 -3.32
C LEU A 199 4.86 -1.53 -3.98
N ILE A 200 5.86 -2.41 -4.13
CA ILE A 200 7.12 -2.09 -4.82
C ILE A 200 6.86 -1.69 -6.28
N ASN A 201 6.00 -2.42 -6.99
CA ASN A 201 5.68 -2.09 -8.38
C ASN A 201 4.91 -0.76 -8.50
N ILE A 202 3.96 -0.49 -7.60
CA ILE A 202 3.29 0.82 -7.55
C ILE A 202 4.31 1.94 -7.33
N LEU A 203 5.23 1.77 -6.36
CA LEU A 203 6.29 2.75 -6.10
C LEU A 203 7.23 2.95 -7.29
N ILE A 204 7.56 1.87 -8.01
CA ILE A 204 8.36 1.92 -9.24
C ILE A 204 7.65 2.77 -10.30
N GLU A 205 6.35 2.55 -10.53
CA GLU A 205 5.59 3.33 -11.51
C GLU A 205 5.45 4.80 -11.09
N GLU A 206 5.16 5.07 -9.82
CA GLU A 206 5.14 6.44 -9.29
C GLU A 206 6.52 7.13 -9.40
N ALA A 207 7.61 6.40 -9.15
CA ALA A 207 8.98 6.92 -9.28
C ALA A 207 9.34 7.24 -10.74
N LYS A 208 8.91 6.41 -11.70
CA LYS A 208 9.06 6.68 -13.14
C LYS A 208 8.33 7.96 -13.56
N ASN A 209 7.14 8.19 -13.02
CA ASN A 209 6.34 9.38 -13.28
C ASN A 209 6.85 10.62 -12.53
N GLY A 210 7.73 10.43 -11.54
CA GLY A 210 8.27 11.50 -10.71
C GLY A 210 7.29 12.01 -9.64
N ASP A 211 6.10 11.42 -9.54
CA ASP A 211 5.08 11.76 -8.55
C ASP A 211 4.11 10.59 -8.34
N GLY A 212 3.47 10.56 -7.17
CA GLY A 212 2.39 9.61 -6.93
C GLY A 212 1.82 9.64 -5.51
N PRO A 213 0.60 9.10 -5.30
CA PRO A 213 -0.05 9.09 -4.00
C PRO A 213 0.76 8.40 -2.90
N LEU A 214 1.37 7.26 -3.18
CA LEU A 214 2.12 6.51 -2.17
C LEU A 214 3.44 7.22 -1.84
N ILE A 215 4.12 7.79 -2.83
CA ILE A 215 5.31 8.63 -2.63
C ILE A 215 4.97 9.86 -1.76
N LYS A 216 3.87 10.57 -2.05
CA LYS A 216 3.41 11.70 -1.23
C LYS A 216 3.10 11.29 0.20
N LYS A 217 2.46 10.13 0.38
CA LYS A 217 2.14 9.58 1.70
C LYS A 217 3.38 9.25 2.52
N ILE A 218 4.40 8.65 1.90
CA ILE A 218 5.69 8.37 2.57
C ILE A 218 6.43 9.69 2.87
N SER A 219 6.51 10.58 1.89
CA SER A 219 7.17 11.89 2.02
C SER A 219 6.61 12.70 3.20
N SER A 220 5.28 12.86 3.26
CA SER A 220 4.60 13.60 4.33
C SER A 220 4.76 12.96 5.70
N ARG A 221 4.61 11.63 5.79
CA ARG A 221 4.73 10.88 7.05
C ARG A 221 6.12 11.02 7.68
N HIS A 222 7.16 11.02 6.86
CA HIS A 222 8.55 11.02 7.33
C HIS A 222 9.23 12.39 7.21
N ALA A 223 8.50 13.44 6.80
CA ALA A 223 9.00 14.79 6.61
C ALA A 223 10.26 14.86 5.71
N VAL A 224 10.28 14.05 4.65
CA VAL A 224 11.33 14.01 3.61
C VAL A 224 10.76 14.50 2.29
N GLN A 225 11.61 15.00 1.39
CA GLN A 225 11.15 15.44 0.07
C GLN A 225 10.69 14.24 -0.78
N PRO A 226 9.67 14.38 -1.64
CA PRO A 226 9.24 13.32 -2.56
C PRO A 226 10.41 12.79 -3.41
N LYS A 227 11.33 13.67 -3.81
CA LYS A 227 12.52 13.30 -4.59
C LYS A 227 13.46 12.35 -3.82
N SER A 228 13.57 12.50 -2.51
CA SER A 228 14.35 11.62 -1.64
C SER A 228 13.74 10.23 -1.57
N VAL A 229 12.39 10.14 -1.55
CA VAL A 229 11.67 8.86 -1.64
C VAL A 229 11.87 8.19 -3.00
N ILE A 230 11.80 8.96 -4.10
CA ILE A 230 12.08 8.45 -5.46
C ILE A 230 13.50 7.87 -5.53
N ASN A 231 14.50 8.61 -5.04
CA ASN A 231 15.88 8.16 -5.03
C ASN A 231 16.08 6.90 -4.17
N ALA A 232 15.35 6.77 -3.06
CA ALA A 232 15.34 5.57 -2.23
C ALA A 232 14.78 4.36 -2.99
N VAL A 233 13.67 4.52 -3.71
CA VAL A 233 13.10 3.46 -4.55
C VAL A 233 14.08 3.06 -5.66
N ASP A 234 14.66 4.05 -6.36
CA ASP A 234 15.67 3.83 -7.40
C ASP A 234 16.86 3.03 -6.86
N TYR A 235 17.37 3.40 -5.68
CA TYR A 235 18.47 2.72 -5.02
C TYR A 235 18.11 1.29 -4.65
N LEU A 236 16.98 1.07 -3.97
CA LEU A 236 16.57 -0.25 -3.48
C LEU A 236 16.37 -1.24 -4.63
N VAL A 237 15.69 -0.81 -5.70
CA VAL A 237 15.44 -1.66 -6.87
C VAL A 237 16.73 -1.96 -7.61
N THR A 238 17.57 -0.94 -7.85
CA THR A 238 18.83 -1.10 -8.60
C THR A 238 19.84 -1.94 -7.85
N SER A 239 20.03 -1.70 -6.56
CA SER A 239 20.94 -2.48 -5.71
C SER A 239 20.49 -3.93 -5.57
N SER A 240 19.18 -4.19 -5.55
CA SER A 240 18.66 -5.56 -5.52
C SER A 240 18.84 -6.27 -6.86
N ALA A 241 18.67 -5.57 -7.99
CA ALA A 241 18.81 -6.17 -9.32
C ALA A 241 20.26 -6.50 -9.69
N LYS A 242 21.17 -5.54 -9.41
CA LYS A 242 22.58 -5.54 -9.86
C LYS A 242 23.58 -5.83 -8.73
N GLY A 243 23.11 -6.02 -7.51
CA GLY A 243 23.97 -6.23 -6.33
C GLY A 243 24.60 -4.94 -5.81
N SER A 244 25.75 -5.07 -5.13
CA SER A 244 26.50 -3.93 -4.61
C SER A 244 27.13 -3.14 -5.76
N VAL A 245 26.41 -2.13 -6.24
CA VAL A 245 26.92 -1.18 -7.21
C VAL A 245 27.73 -0.13 -6.44
N LYS A 246 29.06 -0.30 -6.43
CA LYS A 246 29.98 0.72 -5.90
C LYS A 246 29.59 2.09 -6.47
N ASP A 247 29.48 3.08 -5.59
CA ASP A 247 29.08 4.46 -5.89
C ASP A 247 27.63 4.67 -6.37
N LEU A 248 26.71 3.71 -6.17
CA LEU A 248 25.30 3.87 -6.60
C LEU A 248 24.62 5.11 -6.02
N ILE A 249 24.86 5.41 -4.74
CA ILE A 249 24.32 6.62 -4.09
C ILE A 249 24.82 7.87 -4.81
N LYS A 250 26.13 7.97 -5.06
CA LYS A 250 26.74 9.09 -5.79
C LYS A 250 26.11 9.23 -7.17
N LYS A 251 26.00 8.13 -7.90
CA LYS A 251 25.42 8.04 -9.24
C LYS A 251 23.96 8.51 -9.32
N ILE A 252 23.15 8.16 -8.33
CA ILE A 252 21.76 8.61 -8.21
C ILE A 252 21.70 10.11 -7.90
N LEU A 253 22.54 10.59 -6.98
CA LEU A 253 22.61 12.02 -6.61
C LEU A 253 23.10 12.91 -7.75
N THR A 254 24.10 12.47 -8.51
CA THR A 254 24.64 13.21 -9.66
C THR A 254 23.77 13.06 -10.92
N GLY A 255 22.72 12.23 -10.87
CA GLY A 255 21.85 11.96 -12.00
C GLY A 255 22.55 11.21 -13.15
N THR A 256 23.71 10.59 -12.89
CA THR A 256 24.57 9.98 -13.90
C THR A 256 24.29 8.49 -14.14
N VAL A 257 23.49 7.80 -13.31
CA VAL A 257 23.13 6.36 -13.51
C VAL A 257 21.72 6.05 -12.99
N PRO A 258 21.19 4.84 -13.26
CA PRO A 258 19.91 4.67 -13.92
C PRO A 258 18.77 4.88 -12.94
N LYS A 259 17.99 5.95 -13.15
CA LYS A 259 16.62 6.00 -12.64
C LYS A 259 15.92 4.69 -13.03
N VAL A 260 14.89 4.28 -12.30
CA VAL A 260 14.09 3.10 -12.68
C VAL A 260 13.60 3.16 -14.15
N THR A 261 13.52 4.35 -14.75
CA THR A 261 13.24 4.57 -16.18
C THR A 261 14.33 4.07 -17.15
N GLN A 262 15.56 3.87 -16.68
CA GLN A 262 16.73 3.43 -17.47
C GLN A 262 17.12 1.97 -17.19
N LEU A 263 16.40 1.27 -16.31
CA LEU A 263 16.60 -0.16 -16.08
C LEU A 263 15.82 -0.99 -17.10
N SER A 264 16.37 -2.15 -17.47
CA SER A 264 15.63 -3.11 -18.28
C SER A 264 14.42 -3.66 -17.50
N VAL A 265 13.36 -4.05 -18.21
CA VAL A 265 12.18 -4.69 -17.59
C VAL A 265 12.61 -5.90 -16.75
N VAL A 266 13.60 -6.66 -17.23
CA VAL A 266 14.17 -7.83 -16.56
C VAL A 266 14.85 -7.45 -15.24
N ASP A 267 15.65 -6.37 -15.23
CA ASP A 267 16.31 -5.88 -14.01
C ASP A 267 15.28 -5.42 -12.97
N ILE A 268 14.23 -4.71 -13.41
CA ILE A 268 13.16 -4.24 -12.52
C ILE A 268 12.43 -5.42 -11.89
N GLU A 269 12.08 -6.44 -12.69
CA GLU A 269 11.44 -7.64 -12.18
C GLU A 269 12.33 -8.41 -11.21
N LYS A 270 13.61 -8.60 -11.55
CA LYS A 270 14.59 -9.26 -10.69
C LYS A 270 14.77 -8.50 -9.37
N GLY A 271 15.00 -7.20 -9.43
CA GLY A 271 15.18 -6.35 -8.25
C GLY A 271 13.94 -6.36 -7.35
N SER A 272 12.75 -6.26 -7.92
CA SER A 272 11.51 -6.31 -7.15
C SER A 272 11.20 -7.69 -6.55
N HIS A 273 11.64 -8.81 -7.16
CA HIS A 273 11.56 -10.13 -6.51
C HIS A 273 12.54 -10.24 -5.34
N ILE A 274 13.78 -9.82 -5.53
CA ILE A 274 14.81 -9.87 -4.49
C ILE A 274 14.41 -9.01 -3.28
N LEU A 275 13.84 -7.82 -3.53
CA LEU A 275 13.32 -6.95 -2.47
C LEU A 275 12.18 -7.56 -1.65
N CYS A 276 11.47 -8.58 -2.16
CA CYS A 276 10.44 -9.26 -1.38
C CYS A 276 11.05 -10.20 -0.33
N MET A 277 12.34 -10.53 -0.44
CA MET A 277 13.03 -11.47 0.45
C MET A 277 13.84 -10.74 1.51
N GLY A 278 13.97 -11.35 2.68
CA GLY A 278 14.90 -10.92 3.72
C GLY A 278 16.34 -11.02 3.23
N ALA A 279 17.25 -10.25 3.85
CA ALA A 279 18.68 -10.31 3.53
C ALA A 279 19.30 -11.70 3.77
N ASP A 280 18.66 -12.52 4.61
CA ASP A 280 19.02 -13.91 4.88
C ASP A 280 18.57 -14.88 3.78
N GLY A 281 17.69 -14.46 2.86
CA GLY A 281 17.07 -15.30 1.84
C GLY A 281 16.07 -16.34 2.37
N LYS A 282 15.79 -16.36 3.67
CA LYS A 282 15.03 -17.44 4.34
C LYS A 282 13.55 -17.11 4.56
N ARG A 283 13.17 -15.86 4.39
CA ARG A 283 11.80 -15.36 4.63
C ARG A 283 11.44 -14.25 3.67
N PHE A 284 10.15 -14.05 3.48
CA PHE A 284 9.66 -12.84 2.85
C PHE A 284 9.61 -11.69 3.86
N ILE A 285 9.83 -10.47 3.37
CA ILE A 285 9.57 -9.27 4.16
C ILE A 285 8.08 -8.93 4.13
N ASN A 286 7.63 -8.19 5.12
CA ASN A 286 6.26 -7.67 5.19
C ASN A 286 6.20 -6.17 4.88
N SER A 287 4.99 -5.64 4.74
CA SER A 287 4.77 -4.22 4.40
C SER A 287 5.45 -3.24 5.37
N PRO A 288 5.39 -3.40 6.72
CA PRO A 288 6.11 -2.52 7.64
C PRO A 288 7.63 -2.50 7.41
N THR A 289 8.22 -3.67 7.14
CA THR A 289 9.66 -3.78 6.88
C THR A 289 10.04 -3.04 5.60
N LEU A 290 9.26 -3.21 4.51
CA LEU A 290 9.44 -2.46 3.28
C LEU A 290 9.40 -0.95 3.51
N MET A 291 8.39 -0.46 4.25
CA MET A 291 8.23 0.97 4.52
C MET A 291 9.41 1.53 5.30
N LYS A 292 9.91 0.78 6.30
CA LYS A 292 11.09 1.15 7.06
C LYS A 292 12.35 1.21 6.19
N MET A 293 12.53 0.24 5.29
CA MET A 293 13.66 0.25 4.34
C MET A 293 13.63 1.49 3.44
N ILE A 294 12.46 1.85 2.91
CA ILE A 294 12.29 3.05 2.08
C ILE A 294 12.55 4.31 2.92
N GLU A 295 12.02 4.39 4.14
CA GLU A 295 12.23 5.50 5.06
C GLU A 295 13.72 5.73 5.37
N ASP A 296 14.43 4.66 5.75
CA ASP A 296 15.85 4.72 6.09
C ASP A 296 16.67 5.24 4.91
N GLN A 297 16.38 4.75 3.70
CA GLN A 297 17.06 5.20 2.48
C GLN A 297 16.65 6.62 2.07
N ALA A 298 15.38 6.98 2.18
CA ALA A 298 14.91 8.33 1.84
C ALA A 298 15.53 9.38 2.77
N SER A 299 15.65 9.07 4.06
CA SER A 299 16.32 9.93 5.05
C SER A 299 17.81 10.10 4.74
N LEU A 300 18.47 9.04 4.26
CA LEU A 300 19.85 9.11 3.79
C LEU A 300 19.98 10.05 2.59
N PHE A 301 19.16 9.87 1.55
CA PHE A 301 19.17 10.74 0.37
C PHE A 301 18.83 12.20 0.71
N GLU A 302 17.90 12.44 1.63
CA GLU A 302 17.57 13.79 2.13
C GLU A 302 18.76 14.46 2.82
N SER A 303 19.58 13.67 3.52
CA SER A 303 20.77 14.18 4.22
C SER A 303 21.93 14.46 3.28
N LEU A 304 22.02 13.71 2.16
CA LEU A 304 23.05 13.86 1.13
C LEU A 304 22.65 14.81 -0.01
N THR A 305 21.42 15.30 -0.03
CA THR A 305 21.00 16.33 -0.98
C THR A 305 21.63 17.66 -0.58
N LYS A 306 22.44 18.25 -1.46
CA LYS A 306 23.13 19.52 -1.18
C LYS A 306 22.13 20.61 -0.83
N LEU A 307 22.33 21.25 0.32
CA LEU A 307 21.53 22.39 0.73
C LEU A 307 21.95 23.64 -0.05
N PRO A 308 21.00 24.55 -0.37
CA PRO A 308 21.36 25.81 -1.00
C PRO A 308 22.28 26.62 -0.06
N PRO A 309 23.37 27.20 -0.57
CA PRO A 309 24.24 28.03 0.24
C PRO A 309 23.49 29.30 0.68
N LEU A 310 23.77 29.75 1.90
CA LEU A 310 23.28 31.03 2.41
C LEU A 310 24.03 32.17 1.71
N LYS A 311 23.32 33.23 1.32
CA LYS A 311 23.94 34.32 0.53
C LYS A 311 25.02 35.07 1.30
N ASN A 312 24.80 35.28 2.60
CA ASN A 312 25.72 35.94 3.52
C ASN A 312 25.24 35.72 4.98
N LYS A 313 26.04 36.19 5.94
CA LYS A 313 25.73 36.14 7.39
C LYS A 313 24.49 36.94 7.84
N LYS A 314 23.75 37.56 6.91
CA LYS A 314 22.50 38.29 7.16
C LYS A 314 21.32 37.69 6.40
N ASP A 315 21.48 36.53 5.75
CA ASP A 315 20.43 35.87 4.98
C ASP A 315 19.40 35.18 5.88
N LEU A 316 18.65 35.98 6.63
CA LEU A 316 17.62 35.50 7.56
C LEU A 316 16.54 34.69 6.82
N ASN A 317 16.08 35.18 5.66
CA ASN A 317 15.06 34.50 4.88
C ASN A 317 15.54 33.12 4.40
N GLY A 318 16.79 33.01 3.95
CA GLY A 318 17.42 31.75 3.59
C GLY A 318 17.51 30.81 4.80
N ALA A 319 17.96 31.32 5.95
CA ALA A 319 18.12 30.55 7.17
C ALA A 319 16.78 30.02 7.73
N LEU A 320 15.76 30.88 7.79
CA LEU A 320 14.40 30.50 8.23
C LEU A 320 13.81 29.44 7.30
N LYS A 321 13.96 29.60 5.99
CA LYS A 321 13.49 28.61 5.00
C LYS A 321 14.23 27.28 5.15
N LEU A 322 15.54 27.29 5.40
CA LEU A 322 16.36 26.10 5.55
C LEU A 322 15.96 25.29 6.80
N LEU A 323 15.73 25.96 7.92
CA LEU A 323 15.24 25.32 9.15
C LEU A 323 13.74 25.01 9.09
N GLY A 324 13.01 25.55 8.11
CA GLY A 324 11.57 25.36 7.95
C GLY A 324 10.75 26.08 9.01
N LEU A 325 11.17 27.29 9.38
CA LEU A 325 10.55 28.15 10.39
C LEU A 325 9.80 29.31 9.74
N GLY A 326 8.80 29.84 10.45
CA GLY A 326 8.07 31.04 10.04
C GLY A 326 8.91 32.32 10.14
N LYS A 327 8.32 33.46 9.79
CA LYS A 327 9.03 34.77 9.75
C LYS A 327 9.51 35.26 11.11
N ASN A 328 8.84 34.90 12.20
CA ASN A 328 9.16 35.33 13.56
C ASN A 328 9.11 34.15 14.53
N PRO A 329 10.10 33.23 14.49
CA PRO A 329 10.11 32.06 15.35
C PRO A 329 10.60 32.40 16.76
N GLU A 330 10.02 31.76 17.79
CA GLU A 330 10.56 31.88 19.15
C GLU A 330 11.92 31.18 19.27
N LYS A 331 12.79 31.71 20.14
CA LYS A 331 14.13 31.17 20.40
C LYS A 331 14.12 29.68 20.76
N GLU A 332 13.11 29.24 21.51
CA GLU A 332 12.95 27.83 21.85
C GLU A 332 12.65 26.95 20.63
N ASP A 333 11.80 27.42 19.72
CA ASP A 333 11.42 26.68 18.52
C ASP A 333 12.59 26.54 17.56
N VAL A 334 13.41 27.59 17.43
CA VAL A 334 14.67 27.56 16.69
C VAL A 334 15.59 26.47 17.23
N LYS A 335 15.79 26.44 18.56
CA LYS A 335 16.63 25.41 19.23
C LYS A 335 16.08 24.00 19.05
N LYS A 336 14.77 23.81 19.24
CA LYS A 336 14.09 22.52 19.06
C LYS A 336 14.26 22.02 17.62
N ARG A 337 14.05 22.89 16.64
CA ARG A 337 14.15 22.55 15.22
C ARG A 337 15.58 22.23 14.80
N TYR A 338 16.55 23.05 15.23
CA TYR A 338 17.97 22.78 15.02
C TYR A 338 18.38 21.44 15.62
N LYS A 339 18.03 21.16 16.89
CA LYS A 339 18.33 19.89 17.54
C LYS A 339 17.78 18.69 16.76
N LYS A 340 16.56 18.77 16.26
CA LYS A 340 15.94 17.72 15.44
C LYS A 340 16.70 17.52 14.13
N LEU A 341 17.03 18.60 13.41
CA LEU A 341 17.77 18.51 12.15
C LEU A 341 19.21 18.03 12.34
N ALA A 342 19.89 18.50 13.38
CA ALA A 342 21.22 18.05 13.74
C ALA A 342 21.21 16.55 14.07
N GLN A 343 20.26 16.07 14.87
CA GLN A 343 20.13 14.64 15.17
C GLN A 343 19.86 13.77 13.93
N LEU A 344 19.14 14.29 12.93
CA LEU A 344 18.83 13.56 11.70
C LEU A 344 19.99 13.57 10.70
N LYS A 345 20.70 14.70 10.57
CA LYS A 345 21.70 14.95 9.52
C LYS A 345 23.14 14.95 10.02
N HIS A 346 23.40 14.53 11.27
CA HIS A 346 24.76 14.52 11.82
C HIS A 346 25.67 13.59 11.00
N PRO A 347 26.88 14.02 10.61
CA PRO A 347 27.77 13.22 9.78
C PRO A 347 28.14 11.87 10.41
N ASP A 348 28.31 11.81 11.74
CA ASP A 348 28.59 10.56 12.47
C ASP A 348 27.53 9.47 12.25
N ARG A 349 26.23 9.84 12.24
CA ARG A 349 25.16 8.88 11.99
C ARG A 349 25.19 8.34 10.56
N LEU A 350 25.67 9.17 9.63
CA LEU A 350 25.77 8.85 8.22
C LEU A 350 27.04 8.03 7.93
N ALA A 351 28.14 8.24 8.66
CA ALA A 351 29.38 7.47 8.55
C ALA A 351 29.16 5.97 8.81
N SER A 352 28.27 5.64 9.76
CA SER A 352 27.88 4.25 10.06
C SER A 352 27.23 3.49 8.88
N LYS A 353 26.83 4.20 7.81
CA LYS A 353 26.18 3.63 6.62
C LYS A 353 27.17 3.25 5.51
N GLY A 354 28.49 3.32 5.76
CA GLY A 354 29.52 2.93 4.79
C GLY A 354 29.57 3.88 3.58
N LEU A 355 29.50 5.19 3.86
CA LEU A 355 29.55 6.22 2.84
C LEU A 355 30.96 6.36 2.24
N SER A 356 31.03 6.83 0.99
CA SER A 356 32.31 7.20 0.39
C SER A 356 32.81 8.55 0.92
N PRO A 357 34.12 8.84 0.85
CA PRO A 357 34.68 10.11 1.36
C PRO A 357 34.01 11.36 0.78
N ASP A 358 33.61 11.31 -0.50
CA ASP A 358 32.86 12.40 -1.14
C ASP A 358 31.50 12.66 -0.48
N MET A 359 30.80 11.60 -0.05
CA MET A 359 29.48 11.71 0.57
C MET A 359 29.59 12.18 2.03
N GLU A 360 30.64 11.76 2.75
CA GLU A 360 30.95 12.27 4.09
C GLU A 360 31.24 13.78 4.05
N LYS A 361 31.95 14.24 3.00
CA LYS A 361 32.18 15.67 2.77
C LYS A 361 30.87 16.42 2.55
N ILE A 362 29.97 15.91 1.69
CA ILE A 362 28.65 16.54 1.46
C ILE A 362 27.82 16.58 2.75
N ALA A 363 27.82 15.51 3.54
CA ALA A 363 27.13 15.47 4.82
C ALA A 363 27.68 16.53 5.80
N SER A 364 28.99 16.68 5.86
CA SER A 364 29.67 17.68 6.70
C SER A 364 29.38 19.10 6.24
N GLU A 365 29.43 19.36 4.93
CA GLU A 365 29.06 20.66 4.33
C GLU A 365 27.60 21.01 4.64
N ASN A 366 26.67 20.07 4.44
CA ASN A 366 25.26 20.26 4.76
C ASN A 366 25.04 20.56 6.25
N PHE A 367 25.76 19.86 7.13
CA PHE A 367 25.69 20.10 8.58
C PHE A 367 26.20 21.51 8.94
N ALA A 368 27.31 21.96 8.33
CA ALA A 368 27.83 23.30 8.54
C ALA A 368 26.84 24.40 8.11
N VAL A 369 26.15 24.22 6.98
CA VAL A 369 25.11 25.17 6.53
C VAL A 369 23.92 25.22 7.51
N ILE A 370 23.54 24.08 8.11
CA ILE A 370 22.48 24.04 9.14
C ILE A 370 22.92 24.80 10.40
N GLN A 371 24.18 24.65 10.82
CA GLN A 371 24.74 25.40 11.95
C GLN A 371 24.76 26.90 11.67
N GLU A 372 25.20 27.30 10.47
CA GLU A 372 25.23 28.71 10.07
C GLU A 372 23.82 29.32 10.06
N ALA A 373 22.83 28.62 9.49
CA ALA A 373 21.43 29.06 9.51
C ALA A 373 20.91 29.28 10.94
N TYR A 374 21.24 28.36 11.86
CA TYR A 374 20.87 28.48 13.27
C TYR A 374 21.49 29.73 13.92
N HIS A 375 22.78 29.99 13.69
CA HIS A 375 23.45 31.18 14.22
C HIS A 375 22.86 32.48 13.68
N ILE A 376 22.58 32.57 12.37
CA ILE A 376 21.98 33.77 11.75
C ILE A 376 20.64 34.11 12.40
N ILE A 377 19.78 33.11 12.66
CA ILE A 377 18.47 33.35 13.26
C ILE A 377 18.61 33.78 14.73
N LEU A 378 19.47 33.12 15.51
CA LEU A 378 19.68 33.50 16.90
C LEU A 378 20.25 34.92 17.05
N ASP A 379 21.26 35.25 16.24
CA ASP A 379 21.86 36.59 16.23
C ASP A 379 20.83 37.68 15.85
N HIS A 380 19.82 37.33 15.07
CA HIS A 380 18.73 38.23 14.72
C HIS A 380 17.76 38.42 15.89
N ILE A 381 17.32 37.31 16.51
CA ILE A 381 16.43 37.33 17.68
C ILE A 381 17.07 38.06 18.87
N ASP A 382 18.37 37.91 19.08
CA ASP A 382 19.07 38.53 20.21
C ASP A 382 19.39 40.03 19.98
N LYS A 383 19.14 40.57 18.77
CA LYS A 383 19.34 41.98 18.41
C LYS A 383 18.04 42.79 18.36
N GLU A 384 16.90 42.12 18.27
CA GLU A 384 15.56 42.72 18.45
C GLU A 384 15.21 42.76 19.94
#